data_AF-A0A160PC36-F1
#
_entry.id   AF-A0A160PC36-F1
#
_cell.length_a   1.000
_cell.length_b   1.000
_cell.length_c   1.000
_cell.angle_alpha   90.00
_cell.angle_beta   90.00
_cell.angle_gamma   90.00
#
_symmetry.space_group_name_H-M   'P 1'
#
loop_
_entity.id
_entity.type
_entity.pdbx_description
1 polymer ?
#
loop_
_entity_poly.entity_id
_entity_poly.type
_entity_poly.pdbx_seq_one_letter_code
_entity_poly.pdbx_strand_id
1 'polypeptide(L)'
;MKEAEVSGLLKTLKLGPATPAVNAADPLSRARGRLLEQLAEQRELATAGLEGRIYQPPKRIALRTNADGERIRTEVARRVRKNFYQDQAGAYQFVMRIGLGAKFLELQPGKPAINVGTLDKLPILIDSLIAAVRAGELDPMLMDALAAQGVMMAKRRSKAA
;
A
#
# COMPACT_ATOMS: atom_id res chain seq x y z
N MET A 1 -40.46 -20.42 -30.10
CA MET A 1 -39.28 -19.60 -29.75
C MET A 1 -38.48 -19.41 -31.03
N LYS A 2 -38.48 -18.21 -31.61
CA LYS A 2 -37.76 -17.92 -32.86
C LYS A 2 -36.26 -17.79 -32.54
N GLU A 3 -35.43 -18.60 -33.19
CA GLU A 3 -34.01 -18.33 -33.28
C GLU A 3 -33.82 -16.93 -33.89
N ALA A 4 -33.09 -16.07 -33.19
CA ALA A 4 -32.72 -14.78 -33.72
C ALA A 4 -31.78 -15.02 -34.91
N GLU A 5 -32.25 -14.70 -36.11
CA GLU A 5 -31.48 -14.80 -37.34
C GLU A 5 -30.38 -13.73 -37.31
N VAL A 6 -29.19 -14.11 -36.84
CA VAL A 6 -28.03 -13.21 -36.78
C VAL A 6 -27.51 -13.04 -38.20
N SER A 7 -27.81 -11.92 -38.84
CA SER A 7 -27.40 -11.58 -40.22
C SER A 7 -26.48 -10.34 -40.22
N GLY A 8 -25.38 -10.40 -40.99
CA GLY A 8 -24.39 -9.31 -41.10
C GLY A 8 -23.07 -9.53 -40.35
N LEU A 9 -22.35 -8.44 -40.10
CA LEU A 9 -20.97 -8.33 -39.58
C LEU A 9 -20.62 -9.31 -38.43
N LEU A 10 -21.62 -9.68 -37.63
CA LEU A 10 -21.53 -10.63 -36.52
C LEU A 10 -21.03 -12.04 -36.94
N LYS A 11 -21.27 -12.49 -38.18
CA LYS A 11 -20.75 -13.78 -38.68
C LYS A 11 -19.26 -13.75 -39.04
N THR A 12 -18.69 -12.57 -39.22
CA THR A 12 -17.27 -12.40 -39.57
C THR A 12 -16.36 -12.22 -38.35
N LEU A 13 -16.97 -12.06 -37.17
CA LEU A 13 -16.25 -11.91 -35.91
C LEU A 13 -15.75 -13.27 -35.42
N LYS A 14 -14.47 -13.34 -35.06
CA LYS A 14 -13.92 -14.49 -34.33
C LYS A 14 -14.35 -14.38 -32.87
N LEU A 15 -15.41 -15.11 -32.52
CA LEU A 15 -15.93 -15.17 -31.17
C LEU A 15 -15.05 -16.12 -30.33
N GLY A 16 -14.58 -15.64 -29.19
CA GLY A 16 -13.86 -16.42 -28.20
C GLY A 16 -14.51 -16.28 -26.82
N PRO A 17 -14.21 -17.18 -25.88
CA PRO A 17 -14.69 -17.03 -24.51
C PRO A 17 -14.18 -15.70 -23.93
N ALA A 18 -15.00 -15.05 -23.10
CA ALA A 18 -14.58 -13.86 -22.36
C ALA A 18 -13.59 -14.26 -21.26
N THR A 19 -12.32 -14.42 -21.63
CA THR A 19 -11.19 -14.65 -20.74
C THR A 19 -10.35 -13.37 -20.67
N PRO A 20 -10.85 -12.28 -20.06
CA PRO A 20 -10.04 -11.08 -19.90
C PRO A 20 -8.78 -11.47 -19.13
N ALA A 21 -7.62 -11.04 -19.63
CA ALA A 21 -6.39 -11.14 -18.85
C ALA A 21 -6.64 -10.45 -17.51
N VAL A 22 -6.61 -11.22 -16.44
CA VAL A 22 -6.77 -10.69 -15.09
C VAL A 22 -5.48 -9.91 -14.80
N ASN A 23 -5.44 -8.64 -15.21
CA ASN A 23 -4.42 -7.66 -14.80
C ASN A 23 -4.61 -7.27 -13.33
N ALA A 24 -5.03 -8.21 -12.49
CA ALA A 24 -5.02 -8.05 -11.06
C ALA A 24 -3.54 -8.26 -10.66
N ALA A 25 -2.72 -7.20 -10.82
CA ALA A 25 -1.30 -7.16 -10.48
C ALA A 25 -0.97 -8.14 -9.35
N ASP A 26 -0.04 -9.07 -9.55
CA ASP A 26 0.28 -10.12 -8.57
C ASP A 26 0.33 -9.56 -7.11
N PRO A 27 -0.18 -10.27 -6.08
CA PRO A 27 -0.19 -9.75 -4.70
C PRO A 27 1.15 -9.16 -4.23
N LEU A 28 2.28 -9.73 -4.66
CA LEU A 28 3.60 -9.19 -4.37
C LEU A 28 3.82 -7.83 -5.04
N SER A 29 3.48 -7.70 -6.32
CA SER A 29 3.57 -6.42 -7.06
C SER A 29 2.76 -5.31 -6.37
N ARG A 30 1.53 -5.62 -5.91
CA ARG A 30 0.73 -4.65 -5.14
C ARG A 30 1.37 -4.30 -3.80
N ALA A 31 1.96 -5.27 -3.11
CA ALA A 31 2.65 -5.04 -1.85
C ALA A 31 3.88 -4.14 -2.03
N ARG A 32 4.69 -4.39 -3.06
CA ARG A 32 5.80 -3.50 -3.45
C ARG A 32 5.31 -2.08 -3.70
N GLY A 33 4.28 -1.90 -4.54
CA GLY A 33 3.73 -0.58 -4.84
C GLY A 33 3.30 0.19 -3.59
N ARG A 34 2.56 -0.48 -2.68
CA ARG A 34 2.15 0.11 -1.40
C ARG A 34 3.34 0.46 -0.50
N LEU A 35 4.36 -0.40 -0.44
CA LEU A 35 5.54 -0.14 0.37
C LEU A 35 6.33 1.04 -0.19
N LEU A 36 6.48 1.15 -1.51
CA LEU A 36 7.13 2.27 -2.18
C LEU A 36 6.39 3.59 -1.92
N GLU A 37 5.07 3.61 -2.06
CA GLU A 37 4.24 4.78 -1.73
C GLU A 37 4.42 5.21 -0.27
N GLN A 38 4.40 4.24 0.66
CA GLN A 38 4.61 4.51 2.07
C GLN A 38 6.01 5.06 2.34
N LEU A 39 7.06 4.46 1.78
CA LEU A 39 8.44 4.91 1.95
C LEU A 39 8.61 6.34 1.42
N ALA A 40 8.13 6.63 0.21
CA ALA A 40 8.18 7.97 -0.36
C ALA A 40 7.47 9.00 0.53
N GLU A 41 6.31 8.64 1.07
CA GLU A 41 5.55 9.53 1.97
C GLU A 41 6.28 9.76 3.31
N GLN A 42 6.93 8.75 3.88
CA GLN A 42 7.73 8.90 5.09
C GLN A 42 8.99 9.73 4.87
N ARG A 43 9.62 9.59 3.70
CA ARG A 43 10.78 10.41 3.31
C ARG A 43 10.39 11.88 3.28
N GLU A 44 9.31 12.23 2.59
CA GLU A 44 8.85 13.62 2.53
C GLU A 44 8.42 14.15 3.89
N LEU A 45 7.76 13.32 4.71
CA LEU A 45 7.38 13.68 6.08
C LEU A 45 8.60 13.96 6.98
N ALA A 46 9.70 13.22 6.79
CA ALA A 46 10.96 13.44 7.50
C ALA A 46 11.66 14.72 6.99
N THR A 47 11.76 14.90 5.68
CA THR A 47 12.34 16.08 5.03
C THR A 47 11.62 17.37 5.44
N ALA A 48 10.30 17.40 5.36
CA ALA A 48 9.51 18.54 5.82
C ALA A 48 9.76 18.85 7.30
N GLY A 49 9.89 17.82 8.15
CA GLY A 49 10.22 17.97 9.56
C GLY A 49 11.60 18.59 9.80
N LEU A 50 12.61 18.21 9.00
CA LEU A 50 13.96 18.79 9.05
C LEU A 50 13.97 20.25 8.60
N GLU A 51 13.13 20.61 7.64
CA GLU A 51 12.98 21.97 7.13
C GLU A 51 12.05 22.86 8.00
N GLY A 52 11.47 22.32 9.08
CA GLY A 52 10.52 23.05 9.91
C GLY A 52 9.16 23.29 9.25
N ARG A 53 8.84 22.59 8.15
CA ARG A 53 7.56 22.68 7.43
C ARG A 53 6.60 21.59 7.89
N ILE A 54 5.30 21.88 7.84
CA ILE A 54 4.26 20.87 8.05
C ILE A 54 4.02 20.13 6.74
N TYR A 55 4.25 18.83 6.72
CA TYR A 55 3.91 18.01 5.57
C TYR A 55 2.39 17.89 5.41
N GLN A 56 1.87 18.31 4.26
CA GLN A 56 0.48 18.12 3.87
C GLN A 56 0.40 17.08 2.76
N PRO A 57 -0.05 15.86 3.07
CA PRO A 57 -0.18 14.82 2.05
C PRO A 57 -1.29 15.18 1.06
N PRO A 58 -1.21 14.62 -0.16
CA PRO A 58 -2.29 14.74 -1.14
C PRO A 58 -3.62 14.29 -0.54
N LYS A 59 -4.68 15.06 -0.83
CA LYS A 59 -6.04 14.69 -0.42
C LYS A 59 -6.43 13.38 -1.08
N ARG A 60 -7.18 12.55 -0.36
CA ARG A 60 -7.71 11.30 -0.89
C ARG A 60 -9.14 11.52 -1.37
N ILE A 61 -9.47 10.93 -2.51
CA ILE A 61 -10.86 10.87 -2.99
C ILE A 61 -11.64 9.86 -2.14
N ALA A 62 -12.73 10.31 -1.53
CA ALA A 62 -13.69 9.47 -0.84
C ALA A 62 -15.05 9.54 -1.55
N LEU A 63 -15.75 8.40 -1.61
CA LEU A 63 -17.15 8.38 -2.03
C LEU A 63 -18.02 8.70 -0.82
N ARG A 64 -18.83 9.76 -0.93
CA ARG A 64 -19.81 10.16 0.09
C ARG A 64 -21.19 10.25 -0.54
N THR A 65 -22.23 10.05 0.26
CA THR A 65 -23.62 10.27 -0.17
C THR A 65 -23.97 11.74 0.12
N ASN A 66 -24.48 12.46 -0.88
CA ASN A 66 -24.99 13.83 -0.69
C ASN A 66 -26.39 13.81 -0.05
N ALA A 67 -26.97 15.00 0.20
CA ALA A 67 -28.30 15.13 0.77
C ALA A 67 -29.39 14.50 -0.11
N ASP A 68 -29.14 14.43 -1.43
CA ASP A 68 -30.06 13.89 -2.44
C ASP A 68 -29.94 12.36 -2.63
N GLY A 69 -29.08 11.69 -1.84
CA GLY A 69 -28.90 10.24 -1.88
C GLY A 69 -27.91 9.74 -2.95
N GLU A 70 -27.24 10.64 -3.68
CA GLU A 70 -26.29 10.31 -4.73
C GLU A 70 -24.86 10.12 -4.21
N ARG A 71 -24.10 9.20 -4.83
CA ARG A 71 -22.69 8.96 -4.48
C ARG A 71 -21.78 9.93 -5.22
N ILE A 72 -21.27 10.92 -4.49
CA ILE A 72 -20.32 11.91 -5.01
C ILE A 72 -18.87 11.57 -4.63
N ARG A 73 -17.93 11.97 -5.47
CA ARG A 73 -16.49 11.94 -5.18
C ARG A 73 -16.10 13.25 -4.51
N THR A 74 -15.57 13.18 -3.30
CA THR A 74 -15.12 14.36 -2.54
C THR A 74 -13.66 14.19 -2.14
N GLU A 75 -12.87 15.25 -2.26
CA GLU A 75 -11.53 15.28 -1.72
C GLU A 75 -11.55 15.45 -0.20
N VAL A 76 -10.89 14.53 0.50
CA VAL A 76 -10.81 14.54 1.96
C VAL A 76 -9.34 14.65 2.36
N ALA A 77 -9.04 15.58 3.26
CA ALA A 77 -7.72 15.69 3.86
C ALA A 77 -7.37 14.38 4.58
N ARG A 78 -6.15 13.90 4.40
CA ARG A 78 -5.64 12.72 5.11
C ARG A 78 -4.46 13.12 5.98
N ARG A 79 -4.24 12.36 7.06
CA ARG A 79 -3.05 12.49 7.89
C ARG A 79 -2.12 11.32 7.62
N VAL A 80 -0.84 11.63 7.46
CA VAL A 80 0.20 10.60 7.39
C VAL A 80 0.59 10.21 8.80
N ARG A 81 0.56 8.90 9.06
CA ARG A 81 1.10 8.36 10.30
C ARG A 81 2.63 8.43 10.23
N LYS A 82 3.27 8.99 11.25
CA LYS A 82 4.73 8.89 11.39
C LYS A 82 5.12 7.44 11.68
N ASN A 83 6.04 6.91 10.88
CA ASN A 83 6.61 5.59 11.03
C ASN A 83 8.02 5.64 11.66
N PHE A 84 8.39 6.78 12.23
CA PHE A 84 9.63 6.97 12.96
C PHE A 84 9.34 7.66 14.29
N TYR A 85 10.17 7.35 15.29
CA TYR A 85 10.06 7.85 16.67
C TYR A 85 11.43 7.78 17.34
N GLN A 86 11.61 8.50 18.45
CA GLN A 86 12.81 8.37 19.28
C GLN A 86 12.61 7.25 20.32
N ASP A 87 13.65 6.46 20.55
CA ASP A 87 13.69 5.53 21.68
C ASP A 87 14.06 6.24 22.99
N GLN A 88 14.20 5.46 24.07
CA GLN A 88 14.58 5.98 25.38
C GLN A 88 15.97 6.65 25.41
N ALA A 89 16.87 6.25 24.50
CA ALA A 89 18.20 6.84 24.36
C ALA A 89 18.19 8.09 23.45
N GLY A 90 17.03 8.48 22.90
CA GLY A 90 16.87 9.60 21.98
C GLY A 90 17.22 9.28 20.52
N ALA A 91 17.61 8.04 20.22
CA ALA A 91 17.93 7.63 18.86
C ALA A 91 16.65 7.40 18.06
N TYR A 92 16.63 7.89 16.81
CA TYR A 92 15.51 7.68 15.91
C TYR A 92 15.46 6.23 15.42
N GLN A 93 14.28 5.65 15.53
CA GLN A 93 13.93 4.32 15.08
C GLN A 93 12.90 4.43 13.95
N PHE A 94 13.05 3.63 12.90
CA PHE A 94 12.13 3.58 11.76
C PHE A 94 11.49 2.20 11.62
N VAL A 95 10.17 2.15 11.41
CA VAL A 95 9.42 0.90 11.26
C VAL A 95 8.69 0.86 9.92
N MET A 96 8.82 -0.24 9.19
CA MET A 96 8.06 -0.46 7.96
C MET A 96 6.76 -1.19 8.26
N ARG A 97 5.71 -0.88 7.50
CA ARG A 97 4.39 -1.51 7.61
C ARG A 97 3.95 -2.07 6.26
N ILE A 98 3.20 -3.16 6.30
CA ILE A 98 2.52 -3.71 5.13
C ILE A 98 1.02 -3.50 5.29
N GLY A 99 0.46 -2.63 4.44
CA GLY A 99 -0.97 -2.32 4.39
C GLY A 99 -1.48 -1.46 5.55
N LEU A 100 -2.81 -1.47 5.74
CA LEU A 100 -3.55 -0.65 6.72
C LEU A 100 -3.51 -1.20 8.16
N GLY A 101 -2.68 -2.23 8.41
CA GLY A 101 -2.65 -2.94 9.68
C GLY A 101 -1.63 -2.40 10.68
N ALA A 102 -1.62 -3.00 11.86
CA ALA A 102 -0.64 -2.71 12.91
C ALA A 102 0.68 -3.52 12.75
N LYS A 103 0.74 -4.48 11.81
CA LYS A 103 1.88 -5.38 11.67
C LYS A 103 3.06 -4.69 10.98
N PHE A 104 4.22 -4.81 11.59
CA PHE A 104 5.48 -4.32 11.05
C PHE A 104 6.08 -5.33 10.08
N LEU A 105 6.80 -4.82 9.08
CA LEU A 105 7.68 -5.60 8.24
C LEU A 105 9.02 -5.70 8.97
N GLU A 106 9.37 -6.92 9.36
CA GLU A 106 10.61 -7.21 10.08
C GLU A 106 11.68 -7.64 9.08
N LEU A 107 12.83 -6.96 9.07
CA LEU A 107 13.99 -7.37 8.28
C LEU A 107 14.70 -8.58 8.92
N GLN A 108 14.59 -8.71 10.24
CA GLN A 108 15.06 -9.85 11.02
C GLN A 108 13.96 -10.20 12.03
N PRO A 109 13.69 -11.51 12.26
CA PRO A 109 12.67 -11.94 13.21
C PRO A 109 12.86 -11.28 14.60
N GLY A 110 11.80 -10.68 15.13
CA GLY A 110 11.80 -10.01 16.44
C GLY A 110 12.43 -8.62 16.43
N LYS A 111 12.87 -8.09 15.28
CA LYS A 111 13.44 -6.75 15.13
C LYS A 111 12.63 -5.92 14.12
N PRO A 112 11.52 -5.30 14.55
CA PRO A 112 10.63 -4.54 13.66
C PRO A 112 11.14 -3.14 13.31
N ALA A 113 12.14 -2.63 14.04
CA ALA A 113 12.65 -1.27 13.90
C ALA A 113 14.10 -1.25 13.40
N ILE A 114 14.40 -0.28 12.55
CA ILE A 114 15.72 0.04 12.05
C ILE A 114 16.23 1.24 12.85
N ASN A 115 17.41 1.10 13.46
CA ASN A 115 18.08 2.21 14.13
C ASN A 115 18.67 3.17 13.10
N VAL A 116 18.21 4.42 13.13
CA VAL A 116 18.62 5.49 12.22
C VAL A 116 19.66 6.41 12.88
N GLY A 117 19.68 6.43 14.22
CA GLY A 117 20.44 7.39 15.00
C GLY A 117 19.76 8.74 15.02
N THR A 118 19.95 9.55 13.99
CA THR A 118 19.48 10.94 13.94
C THR A 118 18.46 11.15 12.81
N LEU A 119 17.56 12.13 12.95
CA LEU A 119 16.47 12.34 12.01
C LEU A 119 16.96 12.71 10.60
N ASP A 120 18.08 13.42 10.48
CA ASP A 120 18.71 13.83 9.21
C ASP A 120 19.17 12.64 8.35
N LYS A 121 19.45 11.49 8.98
CA LYS A 121 19.84 10.27 8.26
C LYS A 121 18.65 9.48 7.71
N LEU A 122 17.43 9.79 8.17
CA LEU A 122 16.23 9.05 7.80
C LEU A 122 15.89 9.12 6.30
N PRO A 123 15.93 10.30 5.62
CA PRO A 123 15.64 10.36 4.20
C PRO A 123 16.57 9.47 3.35
N ILE A 124 17.87 9.49 3.64
CA ILE A 124 18.88 8.70 2.93
C ILE A 124 18.66 7.20 3.17
N LEU A 125 18.38 6.79 4.41
CA LEU A 125 18.02 5.41 4.71
C LEU A 125 16.79 4.96 3.90
N ILE A 126 15.76 5.81 3.82
CA ILE A 126 14.55 5.49 3.07
C ILE A 126 14.83 5.37 1.57
N ASP A 127 15.71 6.20 1.00
CA ASP A 127 16.12 6.07 -0.42
C ASP A 127 16.81 4.72 -0.69
N SER A 128 17.67 4.25 0.22
CA SER A 128 18.25 2.90 0.15
C SER A 128 17.19 1.80 0.23
N LEU A 129 16.20 1.94 1.11
CA LEU A 129 15.08 0.98 1.21
C LEU A 129 14.22 0.98 -0.07
N ILE A 130 13.98 2.14 -0.67
CA ILE A 130 13.27 2.25 -1.95
C ILE A 130 14.03 1.50 -3.05
N ALA A 131 15.35 1.66 -3.13
CA ALA A 131 16.19 0.94 -4.08
C ALA A 131 16.10 -0.58 -3.86
N ALA A 132 16.23 -1.04 -2.62
CA ALA A 132 16.12 -2.46 -2.27
C ALA A 132 14.74 -3.06 -2.62
N VAL A 133 13.64 -2.32 -2.39
CA VAL A 133 12.29 -2.76 -2.79
C VAL A 133 12.15 -2.84 -4.32
N ARG A 134 12.72 -1.89 -5.06
CA ARG A 134 12.72 -1.92 -6.53
C ARG A 134 13.55 -3.08 -7.09
N ALA A 135 14.65 -3.42 -6.41
CA ALA A 135 15.49 -4.57 -6.72
C ALA A 135 14.86 -5.92 -6.32
N GLY A 136 13.77 -5.92 -5.53
CA GLY A 136 13.11 -7.14 -5.05
C GLY A 136 13.79 -7.79 -3.84
N GLU A 137 14.75 -7.12 -3.20
CA GLU A 137 15.47 -7.67 -2.04
C GLU A 137 14.55 -7.93 -0.84
N LEU A 138 13.46 -7.16 -0.71
CA LEU A 138 12.48 -7.30 0.36
C LEU A 138 11.34 -8.28 0.01
N ASP A 139 11.37 -8.92 -1.15
CA ASP A 139 10.30 -9.82 -1.59
C ASP A 139 10.02 -10.98 -0.64
N PRO A 140 11.04 -11.70 -0.11
CA PRO A 140 10.78 -12.80 0.81
C PRO A 140 9.98 -12.33 2.03
N MET A 141 10.36 -11.19 2.59
CA MET A 141 9.72 -10.58 3.76
C MET A 141 8.29 -10.10 3.44
N LEU A 142 8.07 -9.56 2.23
CA LEU A 142 6.75 -9.17 1.74
C LEU A 142 5.84 -10.39 1.58
N MET A 143 6.34 -11.49 1.00
CA MET A 143 5.58 -12.73 0.80
C MET A 143 5.15 -13.35 2.13
N ASP A 144 6.07 -13.45 3.09
CA ASP A 144 5.79 -13.96 4.43
C ASP A 144 4.73 -13.12 5.15
N ALA A 145 4.83 -11.80 5.03
CA ALA A 145 3.86 -10.90 5.62
C ALA A 145 2.48 -10.98 4.96
N LEU A 146 2.41 -11.13 3.63
CA LEU A 146 1.16 -11.33 2.89
C LEU A 146 0.48 -12.63 3.28
N ALA A 147 1.22 -13.73 3.39
CA ALA A 147 0.71 -15.01 3.84
C ALA A 147 0.10 -14.89 5.25
N ALA A 148 0.82 -14.25 6.17
CA ALA A 148 0.32 -14.00 7.52
C ALA A 148 -0.94 -13.10 7.55
N GLN A 149 -1.05 -12.12 6.65
CA GLN A 149 -2.26 -11.30 6.51
C GLN A 149 -3.46 -12.11 6.03
N GLY A 150 -3.27 -12.98 5.04
CA GLY A 150 -4.33 -13.87 4.54
C GLY A 150 -4.92 -14.73 5.66
N VAL A 151 -4.05 -15.35 6.47
CA VAL A 151 -4.46 -16.17 7.63
C VAL A 151 -5.23 -15.35 8.66
N MET A 152 -4.73 -14.16 9.03
CA MET A 152 -5.41 -13.30 10.00
C MET A 152 -6.79 -12.84 9.51
N MET A 153 -6.92 -12.49 8.23
CA MET A 153 -8.20 -12.06 7.67
C MET A 153 -9.21 -13.21 7.61
N ALA A 154 -8.77 -14.43 7.28
CA ALA A 154 -9.63 -15.61 7.33
C ALA A 154 -10.18 -15.86 8.75
N LYS A 155 -9.31 -15.80 9.77
CA LYS A 155 -9.70 -15.94 11.18
C LYS A 155 -10.66 -14.83 11.65
N ARG A 156 -10.48 -13.60 11.16
CA ARG A 156 -11.39 -12.48 11.46
C ARG A 156 -12.77 -12.69 10.84
N ARG A 157 -12.83 -13.21 9.61
CA ARG A 157 -14.10 -13.52 8.92
C ARG A 157 -14.85 -14.64 9.62
N SER A 158 -14.16 -15.71 10.05
CA SER A 158 -14.80 -16.82 10.77
C SER A 158 -15.28 -16.47 12.17
N LYS A 159 -14.70 -15.45 12.82
CA LYS A 159 -15.14 -14.96 14.14
C LYS A 159 -16.32 -13.98 14.04
N ALA A 160 -16.51 -13.36 12.88
CA ALA A 160 -17.58 -12.39 12.64
C ALA A 160 -18.84 -13.01 12.00
N ALA A 161 -18.76 -14.30 11.62
CA ALA A 161 -19.88 -15.14 11.21
C ALA A 161 -20.39 -15.94 12.40
#